data_AF-A0A7I9YXF2-F1
#
_entry.id   AF-A0A7I9YXF2-F1
#
_cell.length_a   1.000
_cell.length_b   1.000
_cell.length_c   1.000
_cell.angle_alpha   90.00
_cell.angle_beta   90.00
_cell.angle_gamma   90.00
#
_symmetry.space_group_name_H-M   'P 1'
#
loop_
_entity.id
_entity.type
_entity.pdbx_description
1 polymer ?
#
loop_
_entity_poly.entity_id
_entity_poly.type
_entity_poly.pdbx_seq_one_letter_code
_entity_poly.pdbx_strand_id
1 'polypeptide(L)'
;MLLANIIRTDPDAHRRLPLDTELTQAIRVLARAQQDAVWARQQIGNQIRDLLKDFYPAALAAFADLPSGGLARADARTILAAAPTPTQAAN
;
A
#
# COMPACT_ATOMS: atom_id res chain seq x y z
N MET A 1 -4.58 14.96 28.58
CA MET A 1 -5.44 15.43 29.71
C MET A 1 -6.76 16.06 29.24
N LEU A 2 -6.85 16.69 28.06
CA LEU A 2 -8.11 17.26 27.55
C LEU A 2 -9.19 16.21 27.23
N LEU A 3 -8.81 15.10 26.56
CA LEU A 3 -9.76 14.06 26.13
C LEU A 3 -10.46 13.34 27.29
N ALA A 4 -9.73 13.06 28.38
CA ALA A 4 -10.29 12.44 29.58
C ALA A 4 -11.26 13.36 30.33
N ASN A 5 -11.06 14.68 30.26
CA ASN A 5 -11.96 15.65 30.89
C ASN A 5 -13.28 15.78 30.11
N ILE A 6 -13.22 15.79 28.77
CA ILE A 6 -14.40 15.87 27.90
C ILE A 6 -15.35 14.69 28.15
N ILE A 7 -14.83 13.46 28.26
CA ILE A 7 -15.65 12.26 28.52
C ILE A 7 -16.30 12.28 29.92
N ARG A 8 -15.64 12.89 30.91
CA ARG A 8 -16.10 12.90 32.30
C ARG A 8 -17.15 13.97 32.59
N THR A 9 -17.10 15.11 31.91
CA THR A 9 -17.91 16.28 32.25
C THR A 9 -19.23 16.35 31.48
N ASP A 10 -19.30 15.80 30.26
CA ASP A 10 -20.53 15.91 29.46
C ASP A 10 -20.89 14.63 28.66
N PRO A 11 -21.05 13.49 29.36
CA PRO A 11 -21.38 12.21 28.70
C PRO A 11 -22.73 12.24 27.98
N ASP A 12 -23.65 13.12 28.39
CA ASP A 12 -25.00 13.24 27.82
C ASP A 12 -25.07 14.25 26.65
N ALA A 13 -24.13 15.20 26.53
CA ALA A 13 -24.02 16.06 25.34
C ALA A 13 -23.36 15.37 24.14
N HIS A 14 -22.76 14.19 24.34
CA HIS A 14 -22.15 13.42 23.27
C HIS A 14 -23.05 12.28 22.80
N ARG A 15 -23.19 12.15 21.47
CA ARG A 15 -23.88 11.01 20.86
C ARG A 15 -23.21 9.72 21.32
N ARG A 16 -23.97 8.85 22.01
CA ARG A 16 -23.48 7.53 22.40
C ARG A 16 -23.04 6.76 21.16
N LEU A 17 -21.82 6.22 21.20
CA LEU A 17 -21.36 5.28 20.18
C LEU A 17 -22.32 4.07 20.19
N PRO A 18 -22.87 3.69 19.03
CA PRO A 18 -23.64 2.46 18.93
C PRO A 18 -22.79 1.28 19.41
N LEU A 19 -23.43 0.29 20.03
CA LEU A 19 -22.75 -0.97 20.33
C LEU A 19 -22.27 -1.63 19.03
N ASP A 20 -21.07 -2.21 19.06
CA ASP A 20 -20.53 -2.95 17.92
C ASP A 20 -21.46 -4.12 17.59
N THR A 21 -22.05 -4.10 16.40
CA THR A 21 -22.83 -5.23 15.85
C THR A 21 -21.89 -6.23 15.17
N GLU A 22 -22.34 -7.47 14.94
CA GLU A 22 -21.58 -8.45 14.16
C GLU A 22 -21.18 -7.91 12.78
N LEU A 23 -22.07 -7.16 12.12
CA LEU A 23 -21.78 -6.48 10.86
C LEU A 23 -20.63 -5.47 10.99
N THR A 24 -20.62 -4.70 12.08
CA THR A 24 -19.55 -3.71 12.35
C THR A 24 -18.21 -4.41 12.55
N GLN A 25 -18.21 -5.54 13.25
CA GLN A 25 -17.01 -6.36 13.44
C GLN A 25 -16.52 -6.95 12.10
N ALA A 26 -17.42 -7.49 11.28
CA ALA A 26 -17.10 -8.02 9.95
C ALA A 26 -16.50 -6.95 9.02
N ILE A 27 -17.09 -5.75 8.98
CA ILE A 27 -16.55 -4.62 8.21
C ILE A 27 -15.16 -4.24 8.71
N ARG A 28 -14.95 -4.22 10.04
CA ARG A 28 -13.64 -3.89 10.63
C ARG A 28 -12.55 -4.88 10.18
N VAL A 29 -12.84 -6.18 10.21
CA VAL A 29 -11.91 -7.22 9.76
C VAL A 29 -11.58 -7.05 8.28
N LEU A 30 -12.61 -6.85 7.44
CA LEU A 30 -12.43 -6.65 6.00
C LEU A 30 -11.61 -5.39 5.69
N ALA A 31 -11.94 -4.27 6.34
CA ALA A 31 -11.22 -3.01 6.15
C ALA A 31 -9.75 -3.14 6.57
N ARG A 32 -9.46 -3.88 7.65
CA ARG A 32 -8.10 -4.13 8.09
C ARG A 32 -7.32 -4.97 7.08
N ALA A 33 -7.93 -6.06 6.60
CA ALA A 33 -7.32 -6.90 5.56
C ALA A 33 -7.04 -6.11 4.27
N GLN A 34 -7.94 -5.20 3.89
CA GLN A 34 -7.74 -4.32 2.74
C GLN A 34 -6.58 -3.34 2.95
N GLN A 35 -6.46 -2.73 4.13
CA GLN A 35 -5.33 -1.86 4.48
C GLN A 35 -4.00 -2.62 4.44
N ASP A 36 -3.97 -3.81 5.04
CA ASP A 36 -2.78 -4.66 5.05
C ASP A 36 -2.38 -5.06 3.62
N ALA A 37 -3.33 -5.38 2.75
CA ALA A 37 -3.06 -5.68 1.34
C ALA A 37 -2.50 -4.48 0.57
N VAL A 38 -3.01 -3.26 0.82
CA VAL A 38 -2.48 -2.03 0.21
C VAL A 38 -1.05 -1.77 0.68
N TRP A 39 -0.77 -1.93 1.97
CA TRP A 39 0.58 -1.77 2.51
C TRP A 39 1.54 -2.82 1.97
N ALA A 40 1.14 -4.08 1.90
CA ALA A 40 1.94 -5.16 1.32
C ALA A 40 2.30 -4.84 -0.15
N ARG A 41 1.33 -4.38 -0.94
CA ARG A 41 1.59 -3.97 -2.34
C ARG A 41 2.61 -2.84 -2.43
N GLN A 42 2.51 -1.83 -1.57
CA GLN A 42 3.48 -0.73 -1.55
C GLN A 42 4.88 -1.22 -1.15
N GLN A 43 4.96 -2.07 -0.13
CA GLN A 43 6.22 -2.62 0.35
C GLN A 43 6.93 -3.45 -0.71
N ILE A 44 6.20 -4.32 -1.42
CA ILE A 44 6.75 -5.10 -2.54
C ILE A 44 7.27 -4.18 -3.64
N GLY A 45 6.53 -3.12 -3.98
CA GLY A 45 6.96 -2.14 -4.97
C GLY A 45 8.26 -1.42 -4.60
N ASN A 46 8.44 -1.12 -3.31
CA ASN A 46 9.68 -0.52 -2.81
C ASN A 46 10.86 -1.51 -2.85
N GLN A 47 10.65 -2.76 -2.43
CA GLN A 47 11.68 -3.80 -2.50
C GLN A 47 12.19 -4.05 -3.93
N ILE A 48 11.28 -4.09 -4.92
CA ILE A 48 11.66 -4.22 -6.33
C ILE A 48 12.51 -3.01 -6.76
N ARG A 49 12.11 -1.80 -6.38
CA ARG A 49 12.86 -0.59 -6.71
C ARG A 49 14.27 -0.62 -6.12
N ASP A 50 14.40 -1.02 -4.85
CA ASP A 50 15.69 -1.11 -4.18
C ASP A 50 16.60 -2.13 -4.86
N LEU A 51 16.09 -3.32 -5.20
CA LEU A 51 16.85 -4.34 -5.92
C LEU A 51 17.30 -3.86 -7.31
N LEU A 52 16.40 -3.23 -8.07
CA LEU A 52 16.73 -2.71 -9.40
C LEU A 52 17.74 -1.57 -9.33
N LYS A 53 17.74 -0.78 -8.25
CA LYS A 53 18.73 0.30 -8.07
C LYS A 53 20.16 -0.26 -7.99
N ASP A 54 20.33 -1.40 -7.33
CA ASP A 54 21.64 -2.02 -7.12
C ASP A 54 22.13 -2.81 -8.33
N PHE A 55 21.23 -3.53 -9.03
CA PHE A 55 21.62 -4.50 -10.07
C PHE A 55 21.20 -4.14 -11.50
N TYR A 56 20.18 -3.30 -11.69
CA TYR A 56 19.67 -2.97 -13.02
C TYR A 56 19.06 -1.55 -13.10
N PRO A 57 19.85 -0.49 -12.84
CA PRO A 57 19.34 0.88 -12.73
C PRO A 57 18.76 1.42 -14.05
N ALA A 58 19.22 0.89 -15.20
CA ALA A 58 18.65 1.25 -16.50
C ALA A 58 17.17 0.86 -16.64
N ALA A 59 16.72 -0.20 -15.99
CA ALA A 59 15.29 -0.55 -15.95
C ALA A 59 14.48 0.50 -15.18
N LEU A 60 15.01 1.06 -14.10
CA LEU A 60 14.34 2.14 -13.37
C LEU A 60 14.12 3.36 -14.26
N ALA A 61 15.14 3.74 -15.03
CA ALA A 61 15.05 4.85 -15.98
C ALA A 61 14.02 4.57 -17.08
N ALA A 62 14.01 3.36 -17.65
CA ALA A 62 13.07 2.98 -18.72
C ALA A 62 11.59 3.07 -18.31
N PHE A 63 11.29 2.84 -17.02
CA PHE A 63 9.91 2.88 -16.50
C PHE A 63 9.58 4.16 -15.73
N ALA A 64 10.50 5.13 -15.61
CA ALA A 64 10.32 6.33 -14.80
C ALA A 64 9.21 7.25 -15.34
N ASP A 65 9.13 7.38 -16.67
CA ASP A 65 8.21 8.31 -17.34
C ASP A 65 6.83 7.70 -17.65
N LEU A 66 6.59 6.45 -17.23
CA LEU A 66 5.30 5.80 -17.44
C LEU A 66 4.21 6.46 -16.58
N PRO A 67 3.14 7.00 -17.21
CA PRO A 67 2.05 7.61 -16.47
C PRO A 67 1.36 6.58 -15.57
N SER A 68 0.82 7.03 -14.44
CA SER A 68 0.03 6.18 -13.52
C SER A 68 0.83 5.07 -12.81
N GLY A 69 2.11 5.32 -12.48
CA GLY A 69 2.81 4.58 -11.41
C GLY A 69 4.05 3.79 -11.81
N GLY A 70 4.65 4.01 -12.99
CA GLY A 70 5.95 3.41 -13.34
C GLY A 70 5.99 1.89 -13.16
N LEU A 71 6.94 1.41 -12.35
CA LEU A 71 7.10 0.02 -11.93
C LEU A 71 5.86 -0.64 -11.29
N ALA A 72 4.93 0.15 -10.74
CA ALA A 72 3.72 -0.37 -10.11
C ALA A 72 2.62 -0.75 -11.12
N ARG A 73 2.81 -0.46 -12.41
CA ARG A 73 1.90 -0.89 -13.47
C ARG A 73 2.09 -2.37 -13.80
N ALA A 74 1.04 -2.99 -14.33
CA ALA A 74 1.07 -4.41 -14.69
C ALA A 74 2.02 -4.69 -15.87
N ASP A 75 1.99 -3.83 -16.89
CA ASP A 75 2.85 -3.90 -18.08
C ASP A 75 4.35 -3.84 -17.73
N ALA A 76 4.77 -2.89 -16.89
CA ALA A 76 6.15 -2.78 -16.42
C ALA A 76 6.61 -4.05 -15.69
N ARG A 77 5.75 -4.65 -14.85
CA ARG A 77 6.05 -5.92 -14.18
C ARG A 77 6.11 -7.09 -15.14
N THR A 78 5.23 -7.15 -16.15
CA THR A 78 5.27 -8.21 -17.17
C THR A 78 6.58 -8.16 -17.96
N ILE A 79 7.02 -6.96 -18.35
CA ILE A 79 8.30 -6.79 -19.06
C ILE A 79 9.47 -7.19 -18.16
N LEU A 80 9.49 -6.74 -16.90
CA LEU A 80 10.53 -7.14 -15.94
C LEU A 80 10.53 -8.63 -15.63
N ALA A 81 9.38 -9.30 -15.66
CA ALA A 81 9.32 -10.75 -15.49
C ALA A 81 9.91 -11.48 -16.71
N ALA A 82 9.77 -10.92 -17.92
CA ALA A 82 10.34 -11.48 -19.14
C ALA A 82 11.85 -11.20 -19.27
N ALA A 83 12.30 -10.02 -18.82
CA ALA A 83 13.70 -9.60 -18.85
C ALA A 83 14.15 -9.03 -17.49
N PRO A 84 14.37 -9.88 -16.47
CA PRO A 84 14.70 -9.45 -15.11
C PRO A 84 16.13 -8.94 -14.95
N THR A 85 17.01 -9.16 -15.94
CA THR A 85 18.43 -8.80 -15.87
C THR A 85 18.87 -7.98 -17.07
N PRO A 86 19.92 -7.14 -16.94
CA PRO A 86 20.44 -6.35 -18.06
C PRO A 86 20.82 -7.20 -19.28
N THR A 87 21.44 -8.37 -19.04
CA THR A 87 21.88 -9.28 -20.11
C THR A 87 20.71 -9.87 -20.88
N GLN A 88 19.60 -10.20 -20.20
CA GLN A 88 18.41 -10.74 -20.85
C GLN A 88 17.63 -9.67 -21.62
N ALA A 89 17.71 -8.41 -21.21
CA ALA A 89 17.04 -7.31 -21.89
C ALA A 89 17.78 -6.81 -23.16
N ALA A 90 19.05 -7.18 -23.33
CA ALA A 90 19.89 -6.76 -24.46
C ALA A 90 19.84 -7.73 -25.66
N ASN A 91 19.18 -8.89 -25.52
CA ASN A 91 19.01 -9.91 -26.57
C ASN A 91 17.62 -9.80 -27.20
#